data_AF-A0AA35LT69-F1
#
_entry.id   AF-A0AA35LT69-F1
#
_cell.length_a   1.000
_cell.length_b   1.000
_cell.length_c   1.000
_cell.angle_alpha   90.00
_cell.angle_beta   90.00
_cell.angle_gamma   90.00
#
_symmetry.space_group_name_H-M   'P 1'
#
loop_
_entity.id
_entity.type
_entity.pdbx_description
1 polymer ?
#
loop_
_entity_poly.entity_id
_entity_poly.type
_entity_poly.pdbx_seq_one_letter_code
_entity_poly.pdbx_strand_id
1 'polypeptide(L)'
;MQDCRDLLAWVYDGGLETPLRNAGSILVPDLDHVFAFGTSSGGHLSFCLASQLVQGIYAMYGPSNFADDCWTTKLEGMEPPPGLTDSLLNKVFDEDPIPITGGVSPEGQAT
;
A
#
# COMPACT_ATOMS: atom_id res chain seq x y z
N MET A 1 8.64 1.94 -1.02
CA MET A 1 9.13 0.69 -0.39
C MET A 1 9.18 0.78 1.12
N GLN A 2 9.87 1.77 1.69
CA GLN A 2 9.92 1.96 3.14
C GLN A 2 8.51 2.12 3.74
N ASP A 3 7.67 2.96 3.12
CA ASP A 3 6.28 3.15 3.57
C ASP A 3 5.48 1.85 3.66
N CYS A 4 5.69 0.90 2.73
CA CYS A 4 5.01 -0.39 2.77
C CYS A 4 5.51 -1.24 3.96
N ARG A 5 6.81 -1.20 4.26
CA ARG A 5 7.40 -1.90 5.41
C ARG A 5 6.96 -1.27 6.73
N ASP A 6 6.91 0.07 6.78
CA ASP A 6 6.44 0.83 7.94
C ASP A 6 4.95 0.58 8.19
N LEU A 7 4.14 0.54 7.13
CA LEU A 7 2.73 0.13 7.21
C LEU A 7 2.59 -1.30 7.76
N LEU A 8 3.39 -2.24 7.25
CA LEU A 8 3.37 -3.61 7.74
C LEU A 8 3.73 -3.67 9.23
N ALA A 9 4.80 -3.00 9.65
CA ALA A 9 5.19 -2.92 11.06
C ALA A 9 4.07 -2.31 11.91
N TRP A 10 3.47 -1.21 11.44
CA TRP A 10 2.34 -0.57 12.11
C TRP A 10 1.14 -1.50 12.28
N VAL A 11 0.83 -2.36 11.29
CA VAL A 11 -0.23 -3.38 11.43
C VAL A 11 0.09 -4.35 12.56
N TYR A 12 1.33 -4.86 12.61
CA TYR A 12 1.79 -5.78 13.66
C TYR A 12 1.87 -5.14 15.05
N ASP A 13 2.10 -3.83 15.13
CA ASP A 13 2.10 -3.05 16.39
C ASP A 13 0.68 -2.72 16.90
N GLY A 14 -0.36 -3.34 16.34
CA GLY A 14 -1.76 -3.11 16.72
C GLY A 14 -2.35 -1.82 16.14
N GLY A 15 -1.66 -1.22 15.17
CA GLY A 15 -2.07 0.00 14.50
C GLY A 15 -3.39 -0.15 13.75
N LEU A 16 -3.65 -1.29 13.12
CA LEU A 16 -4.93 -1.58 12.45
C LEU A 16 -6.05 -1.98 13.44
N GLU A 17 -5.70 -2.76 14.47
CA GLU A 17 -6.67 -3.24 15.46
C GLU A 17 -7.26 -2.09 16.28
N THR A 18 -6.43 -1.11 16.67
CA THR A 18 -6.84 0.04 17.49
C THR A 18 -8.00 0.87 16.88
N PRO A 19 -7.92 1.37 15.63
CA PRO A 19 -9.01 2.10 15.01
C PRO A 19 -10.25 1.22 14.78
N LEU A 20 -10.09 -0.06 14.46
CA LEU A 20 -11.22 -1.00 14.34
C LEU A 20 -11.99 -1.13 15.66
N ARG A 21 -11.27 -1.33 16.77
CA ARG A 21 -11.85 -1.37 18.12
C ARG A 21 -12.53 -0.05 18.48
N ASN A 22 -11.90 1.09 18.17
CA ASN A 22 -12.49 2.41 18.42
C ASN A 22 -13.78 2.66 17.60
N ALA A 23 -13.89 2.03 16.44
CA ALA A 23 -15.11 2.02 15.63
C ALA A 23 -16.17 1.00 16.12
N GLY A 24 -15.92 0.31 17.23
CA GLY A 24 -16.84 -0.71 17.78
C GLY A 24 -16.83 -2.03 17.01
N SER A 25 -15.84 -2.26 16.15
CA SER A 25 -15.70 -3.53 15.41
C SER A 25 -15.29 -4.67 16.35
N ILE A 26 -15.84 -5.85 16.11
CA ILE A 26 -15.40 -7.10 16.76
C ILE A 26 -14.29 -7.81 15.95
N LEU A 27 -13.97 -7.31 14.76
CA LEU A 27 -12.98 -7.90 13.88
C LEU A 27 -11.57 -7.57 14.38
N VAL A 28 -10.72 -8.58 14.43
CA VAL A 28 -9.29 -8.46 14.76
C VAL A 28 -8.45 -8.92 13.56
N PRO A 29 -7.33 -8.26 13.25
CA PRO A 29 -6.41 -8.72 12.22
C PRO A 29 -5.86 -10.12 12.55
N ASP A 30 -5.89 -11.02 11.58
CA ASP A 30 -5.22 -12.31 11.66
C ASP A 30 -3.75 -12.13 11.26
N LEU A 31 -2.92 -11.85 12.26
CA LEU A 31 -1.48 -11.61 12.07
C LEU A 31 -0.70 -12.89 11.74
N ASP A 32 -1.31 -14.08 11.91
CA ASP A 32 -0.68 -15.33 11.51
C ASP A 32 -0.81 -15.55 10.00
N HIS A 33 -1.82 -14.97 9.33
CA HIS A 33 -2.12 -15.20 7.92
C HIS A 33 -2.04 -13.92 7.07
N VAL A 34 -0.89 -13.24 7.10
CA VAL A 34 -0.66 -12.02 6.32
C VAL A 34 -0.14 -12.36 4.92
N PHE A 35 -0.79 -11.80 3.89
CA PHE A 35 -0.40 -11.93 2.48
C PHE A 35 -0.16 -10.55 1.86
N ALA A 36 0.85 -10.43 1.00
CA ALA A 36 1.08 -9.23 0.20
C ALA A 36 0.60 -9.45 -1.23
N PHE A 37 -0.18 -8.52 -1.76
CA PHE A 37 -0.75 -8.58 -3.11
C PHE A 37 -0.59 -7.26 -3.85
N GLY A 38 -0.31 -7.35 -5.15
CA GLY A 38 -0.39 -6.20 -6.02
C GLY A 38 -0.11 -6.47 -7.48
N THR A 39 -0.50 -5.51 -8.31
CA THR A 39 -0.36 -5.50 -9.77
C THR A 39 0.67 -4.46 -10.20
N SER A 40 1.46 -4.75 -11.25
CA SER A 40 2.45 -3.81 -11.80
C SER A 40 3.38 -3.25 -10.70
N SER A 41 3.40 -1.93 -10.48
CA SER A 41 4.15 -1.30 -9.39
C SER A 41 3.74 -1.81 -8.00
N GLY A 42 2.47 -2.14 -7.78
CA GLY A 42 2.01 -2.81 -6.55
C GLY A 42 2.55 -4.24 -6.41
N GLY A 43 2.74 -4.95 -7.53
CA GLY A 43 3.39 -6.27 -7.54
C GLY A 43 4.86 -6.17 -7.13
N HIS A 44 5.56 -5.14 -7.61
CA HIS A 44 6.91 -4.80 -7.14
C HIS A 44 6.92 -4.51 -5.63
N LEU A 45 6.06 -3.61 -5.15
CA LEU A 45 5.94 -3.30 -3.72
C LEU A 45 5.63 -4.55 -2.88
N SER A 46 4.84 -5.50 -3.41
CA SER A 46 4.56 -6.77 -2.75
C SER A 46 5.81 -7.63 -2.59
N PHE A 47 6.68 -7.69 -3.62
CA PHE A 47 7.97 -8.36 -3.48
C PHE A 47 8.87 -7.69 -2.42
N CYS A 48 8.79 -6.37 -2.27
CA CYS A 48 9.56 -5.64 -1.26
C CYS A 48 9.15 -5.95 0.19
N LEU A 49 7.98 -6.58 0.38
CA LEU A 49 7.49 -7.06 1.67
C LEU A 49 7.88 -8.51 1.98
N ALA A 50 8.63 -9.16 1.08
CA ALA A 50 9.16 -10.51 1.31
C ALA A 50 9.98 -10.56 2.60
N SER A 51 9.39 -11.16 3.62
CA SER A 51 9.92 -11.29 4.97
C SER A 51 9.28 -12.49 5.66
N GLN A 52 9.80 -12.90 6.81
CA GLN A 52 9.19 -13.98 7.62
C GLN A 52 7.79 -13.63 8.14
N LEU A 53 7.38 -12.36 8.07
CA LEU A 53 6.08 -11.86 8.52
C LEU A 53 4.99 -11.96 7.45
N VAL A 54 5.32 -12.33 6.22
CA VAL A 54 4.34 -12.46 5.13
C VAL A 54 4.34 -13.91 4.66
N GLN A 55 3.21 -14.59 4.81
CA GLN A 55 3.06 -16.02 4.47
C GLN A 55 3.01 -16.28 2.96
N GLY A 56 2.63 -15.28 2.17
CA GLY A 56 2.60 -15.42 0.72
C GLY A 56 2.57 -14.09 0.01
N ILE A 57 3.12 -14.10 -1.20
CA ILE A 57 3.15 -12.94 -2.10
C ILE A 57 2.42 -13.32 -3.37
N TYR A 58 1.44 -12.52 -3.75
CA TYR A 58 0.79 -12.61 -5.03
C TYR A 58 1.07 -11.34 -5.84
N ALA A 59 2.17 -11.35 -6.59
CA ALA A 59 2.62 -10.22 -7.39
C ALA A 59 2.35 -10.49 -8.87
N MET A 60 1.45 -9.71 -9.46
CA MET A 60 1.08 -9.84 -10.87
C MET A 60 1.87 -8.83 -11.72
N TYR A 61 2.62 -9.33 -12.72
CA TYR A 61 3.36 -8.53 -13.73
C TYR A 61 4.19 -7.36 -13.15
N GLY A 62 4.64 -7.49 -11.91
CA GLY A 62 5.45 -6.49 -11.25
C GLY A 62 6.93 -6.58 -11.62
N PRO A 63 7.65 -5.45 -11.71
CA PRO A 63 9.10 -5.45 -11.85
C PRO A 63 9.76 -6.31 -10.77
N SER A 64 10.48 -7.36 -11.20
CA SER A 64 11.07 -8.38 -10.33
C SER A 64 12.60 -8.49 -10.45
N ASN A 65 13.22 -7.69 -11.31
CA ASN A 65 14.67 -7.58 -11.38
C ASN A 65 15.15 -6.44 -10.48
N PHE A 66 15.74 -6.81 -9.34
CA PHE A 66 16.24 -5.89 -8.31
C PHE A 66 17.74 -5.58 -8.46
N ALA A 67 18.36 -5.89 -9.60
CA ALA A 67 19.80 -5.73 -9.79
C ALA A 67 20.25 -4.26 -9.90
N ASP A 68 19.33 -3.33 -10.18
CA ASP A 68 19.65 -1.91 -10.32
C ASP A 68 19.58 -1.20 -8.96
N ASP A 69 20.61 -0.43 -8.62
CA ASP A 69 20.69 0.33 -7.36
C ASP A 69 19.58 1.37 -7.21
N CYS A 70 18.93 1.78 -8.30
CA CYS A 70 17.80 2.70 -8.25
C CYS A 70 16.65 2.20 -7.37
N TRP A 71 16.52 0.88 -7.18
CA TRP A 71 15.54 0.33 -6.27
C TRP A 71 15.86 0.71 -4.82
N THR A 72 17.10 0.53 -4.37
CA THR A 72 17.47 0.76 -2.97
C THR A 72 17.92 2.20 -2.67
N THR A 73 18.16 3.01 -3.70
CA THR A 73 18.64 4.38 -3.53
C THR A 73 17.53 5.28 -2.99
N LYS A 74 17.74 5.86 -1.82
CA LYS A 74 16.83 6.86 -1.26
C LYS A 74 16.89 8.13 -2.12
N LEU A 75 15.73 8.62 -2.54
CA LEU A 75 15.64 9.93 -3.20
C LEU A 75 15.74 11.01 -2.13
N GLU A 76 16.93 11.62 -2.00
CA GLU A 76 17.14 12.76 -1.11
C GLU A 76 16.52 14.03 -1.69
N GLY A 77 15.95 14.88 -0.84
CA GLY A 77 15.43 16.19 -1.26
C GLY A 77 14.09 16.18 -1.99
N MET A 78 13.32 15.09 -1.93
CA MET A 78 11.91 15.12 -2.34
C MET A 78 11.08 15.88 -1.30
N GLU A 79 10.98 17.20 -1.47
CA GLU A 79 10.02 17.99 -0.72
C GLU A 79 8.64 17.92 -1.38
N PRO A 80 7.56 17.92 -0.59
CA PRO A 80 6.23 18.10 -1.14
C PRO A 80 6.18 19.38 -1.98
N PRO A 81 5.44 19.39 -3.10
CA PRO A 81 5.31 20.59 -3.91
C PRO A 81 4.80 21.76 -3.05
N PRO A 82 5.35 22.97 -3.23
CA PRO A 82 4.94 24.13 -2.45
C PRO A 82 3.43 24.36 -2.61
N GLY A 83 2.74 24.54 -1.49
CA GLY A 83 1.28 24.70 -1.46
C GLY A 83 0.48 23.41 -1.24
N LEU A 84 1.15 22.26 -1.00
CA LEU A 84 0.48 21.07 -0.49
C LEU A 84 0.05 21.29 0.97
N THR A 85 -1.20 21.73 1.15
CA THR A 85 -1.81 21.94 2.46
C THR A 85 -2.57 20.69 2.90
N ASP A 86 -2.77 20.51 4.21
CA ASP A 86 -3.64 19.45 4.74
C ASP A 86 -5.05 19.52 4.14
N SER A 87 -5.55 20.74 3.90
CA SER A 87 -6.82 20.95 3.22
C SER A 87 -6.83 20.41 1.80
N LEU A 88 -5.74 20.56 1.04
CA LEU A 88 -5.63 20.02 -0.32
C LEU A 88 -5.48 18.49 -0.30
N LEU A 89 -4.68 17.94 0.62
CA LEU A 89 -4.52 16.50 0.79
C LEU A 89 -5.84 15.83 1.14
N ASN A 90 -6.61 16.43 2.06
CA ASN A 90 -7.86 15.85 2.53
C ASN A 90 -9.00 15.91 1.50
N LYS A 91 -8.87 16.71 0.43
CA LYS A 91 -9.87 16.74 -0.66
C LYS A 91 -10.07 15.39 -1.35
N VAL A 92 -9.09 14.49 -1.29
CA VAL A 92 -9.26 13.11 -1.81
C VAL A 92 -10.41 12.38 -1.13
N PHE A 93 -10.72 12.72 0.13
CA PHE A 93 -11.82 12.13 0.89
C PHE A 93 -13.16 12.83 0.64
N ASP A 94 -13.16 14.00 -0.03
CA ASP A 94 -14.37 14.74 -0.41
C ASP A 94 -14.97 14.22 -1.73
N GLU A 95 -14.28 13.33 -2.46
CA GLU A 95 -14.83 12.77 -3.70
C GLU A 95 -16.04 11.87 -3.42
N ASP A 96 -17.18 12.22 -4.05
CA ASP A 96 -18.44 11.48 -3.99
C ASP A 96 -19.14 11.42 -5.37
N PRO A 97 -19.64 10.26 -5.82
CA PRO A 97 -19.42 8.95 -5.20
C PRO A 97 -17.93 8.59 -5.26
N ILE A 98 -17.44 7.84 -4.25
CA ILE A 98 -16.09 7.25 -4.33
C ILE A 98 -15.97 6.62 -5.71
N PRO A 99 -15.01 7.06 -6.56
CA PRO A 99 -14.92 6.61 -7.94
C PRO A 99 -14.50 5.14 -8.00
N ILE A 100 -15.46 4.25 -7.78
CA ILE A 100 -15.33 2.79 -7.86
C ILE A 100 -15.51 2.29 -9.30
N THR A 101 -16.00 3.14 -10.20
CA THR A 101 -15.96 2.91 -11.64
C THR A 101 -14.53 3.14 -12.13
N GLY A 102 -13.73 2.08 -12.04
CA GLY A 102 -12.47 2.02 -12.76
C GLY A 102 -12.72 2.29 -14.24
N GLY A 103 -12.00 3.25 -14.81
CA GLY A 103 -11.82 3.27 -16.26
C GLY A 103 -11.20 1.95 -16.71
N VAL A 104 -11.23 1.67 -18.02
CA VAL A 104 -10.63 0.46 -18.60
C VAL A 104 -9.23 0.28 -18.02
N SER A 105 -9.08 -0.71 -17.15
CA SER A 105 -7.78 -1.02 -16.57
C SER A 105 -6.85 -1.38 -17.74
N PRO A 106 -5.58 -0.95 -17.74
CA PRO A 106 -4.59 -1.40 -18.71
C PRO A 106 -4.49 -2.94 -18.80
N GLU A 107 -5.06 -3.64 -17.82
CA GLU A 107 -5.06 -5.09 -17.64
C GLU A 107 -6.38 -5.75 -18.08
N GLY A 108 -7.22 -5.01 -18.82
CA GLY A 108 -8.33 -5.58 -19.60
C GLY A 108 -9.58 -5.89 -18.80
N GLN A 109 -9.69 -5.46 -17.56
CA GLN A 109 -10.94 -5.50 -16.82
C GLN A 109 -11.83 -4.34 -17.28
N ALA A 110 -12.73 -4.62 -18.22
CA ALA A 110 -13.88 -3.79 -18.51
C ALA A 110 -15.02 -4.20 -17.56
N THR A 111 -15.68 -3.22 -16.95
CA THR A 111 -16.98 -3.40 -16.28
C THR A 111 -18.09 -3.58 -17.31
#